data_AF-F9ZRR3-F1
#
_entry.id   AF-F9ZRR3-F1
#
_cell.length_a   1.000
_cell.length_b   1.000
_cell.length_c   1.000
_cell.angle_alpha   90.00
_cell.angle_beta   90.00
_cell.angle_gamma   90.00
#
_symmetry.space_group_name_H-M   'P 1'
#
loop_
_entity.id
_entity.type
_entity.pdbx_description
1 polymer ?
#
loop_
_entity_poly.entity_id
_entity_poly.type
_entity_poly.pdbx_seq_one_letter_code
_entity_poly.pdbx_strand_id
1 'polypeptide(L)'
;MKLDTIVRAGMLSSLLGTLLFLGAVDRVQAAENAAAQSNIEAGRAIAFDREKGNCLACHALPGGSQAGNVAPALPMKGVTFQQMFQTKEKLVAFLADPEKLFPYANMPQFGKNDVLTPKELQQVADYLWSLN
;
A
#
# COMPACT_ATOMS: atom_id res chain seq x y z
N MET A 1 49.75 -10.43 33.80
CA MET A 1 49.37 -11.29 32.66
C MET A 1 47.98 -11.96 32.84
N LYS A 2 46.97 -11.22 33.32
CA LYS A 2 45.59 -11.76 33.53
C LYS A 2 44.46 -10.79 33.13
N LEU A 3 44.78 -9.53 32.77
CA LEU A 3 43.77 -8.52 32.42
C LEU A 3 43.38 -8.59 30.92
N ASP A 4 44.33 -8.97 30.07
CA ASP A 4 44.20 -8.96 28.60
C ASP A 4 43.25 -10.06 28.07
N THR A 5 43.12 -11.16 28.83
CA THR A 5 42.28 -12.31 28.47
C THR A 5 40.79 -12.06 28.73
N ILE A 6 40.45 -11.25 29.75
CA ILE A 6 39.06 -10.93 30.13
C ILE A 6 38.44 -9.97 29.11
N VAL A 7 39.20 -8.98 28.64
CA VAL A 7 38.73 -7.99 27.63
C VAL A 7 38.46 -8.66 26.27
N ARG A 8 39.26 -9.65 25.87
CA ARG A 8 39.04 -10.42 24.63
C ARG A 8 37.79 -11.31 24.67
N ALA A 9 37.48 -11.91 25.83
CA ALA A 9 36.29 -12.74 26.00
C ALA A 9 34.97 -11.93 25.95
N GLY A 10 34.98 -10.68 26.44
CA GLY A 10 33.82 -9.78 26.36
C GLY A 10 33.50 -9.29 24.94
N MET A 11 34.52 -9.05 24.11
CA MET A 11 34.34 -8.65 22.69
C MET A 11 33.81 -9.79 21.81
N LEU A 12 34.21 -11.04 22.05
CA LEU A 12 33.74 -12.20 21.28
C LEU A 12 32.25 -12.53 21.54
N SER A 13 31.77 -12.35 22.77
CA SER A 13 30.33 -12.51 23.08
C SER A 13 29.47 -11.36 22.51
N SER A 14 30.02 -10.16 22.40
CA SER A 14 29.34 -9.01 21.77
C SER A 14 29.19 -9.18 20.25
N LEU A 15 30.21 -9.71 19.57
CA LEU A 15 30.18 -9.95 18.12
C LEU A 15 29.12 -11.01 17.72
N LEU A 16 28.98 -12.09 18.49
CA LEU A 16 27.99 -13.14 18.22
C LEU A 16 26.54 -12.66 18.46
N GLY A 17 26.33 -11.86 19.50
CA GLY A 17 25.04 -11.22 19.77
C GLY A 17 24.63 -10.23 18.67
N THR A 18 25.58 -9.42 18.17
CA THR A 18 25.31 -8.42 17.12
C THR A 18 24.98 -9.07 15.76
N LEU A 19 25.62 -10.20 15.43
CA LEU A 19 25.33 -10.99 14.21
C LEU A 19 23.94 -11.66 14.24
N LEU A 20 23.49 -12.14 15.40
CA LEU A 20 22.14 -12.71 15.57
C LEU A 20 21.05 -11.63 15.54
N PHE A 21 21.32 -10.44 16.08
CA PHE A 21 20.38 -9.31 16.00
C PHE A 21 20.25 -8.76 14.57
N LEU A 22 21.35 -8.59 13.81
CA LEU A 22 21.29 -8.12 12.42
C LEU A 22 20.45 -9.05 11.52
N GLY A 23 20.67 -10.37 11.60
CA GLY A 23 19.94 -11.33 10.78
C GLY A 23 18.44 -11.44 11.09
N ALA A 24 18.01 -11.02 12.28
CA ALA A 24 16.58 -10.98 12.64
C ALA A 24 15.87 -9.76 12.02
N VAL A 25 16.54 -8.60 11.94
CA VAL A 25 15.94 -7.38 11.39
C VAL A 25 15.70 -7.50 9.88
N ASP A 26 16.67 -8.07 9.15
CA ASP A 26 16.56 -8.26 7.70
C ASP A 26 15.37 -9.15 7.31
N ARG A 27 15.09 -10.20 8.12
CA ARG A 27 13.97 -11.12 7.89
C ARG A 27 12.61 -10.48 8.15
N VAL A 28 12.52 -9.63 9.18
CA VAL A 28 11.30 -8.88 9.49
C VAL A 28 10.99 -7.89 8.37
N GLN A 29 11.97 -7.12 7.91
CA GLN A 29 11.79 -6.16 6.82
C GLN A 29 11.39 -6.86 5.51
N ALA A 30 12.02 -7.99 5.19
CA ALA A 30 11.67 -8.76 3.99
C ALA A 30 10.23 -9.29 4.05
N ALA A 31 9.78 -9.77 5.21
CA ALA A 31 8.41 -10.23 5.39
C ALA A 31 7.40 -9.08 5.27
N GLU A 32 7.71 -7.91 5.84
CA GLU A 32 6.86 -6.72 5.72
C GLU A 32 6.74 -6.23 4.27
N ASN A 33 7.87 -6.19 3.54
CA ASN A 33 7.87 -5.83 2.12
C ASN A 33 7.05 -6.84 1.28
N ALA A 34 7.16 -8.13 1.56
CA ALA A 34 6.38 -9.16 0.88
C ALA A 34 4.87 -9.01 1.16
N ALA A 35 4.51 -8.71 2.42
CA ALA A 35 3.12 -8.45 2.79
C ALA A 35 2.58 -7.19 2.11
N ALA A 36 3.37 -6.11 2.04
CA ALA A 36 3.01 -4.88 1.35
C ALA A 36 2.79 -5.14 -0.16
N GLN A 37 3.70 -5.87 -0.79
CA GLN A 37 3.58 -6.23 -2.20
C GLN A 37 2.33 -7.08 -2.46
N SER A 38 2.05 -8.06 -1.59
CA SER A 38 0.84 -8.89 -1.68
C SER A 38 -0.44 -8.04 -1.56
N ASN A 39 -0.47 -7.04 -0.67
CA ASN A 39 -1.60 -6.13 -0.54
C ASN A 39 -1.79 -5.25 -1.78
N ILE A 40 -0.70 -4.76 -2.37
CA ILE A 40 -0.73 -3.98 -3.62
C ILE A 40 -1.31 -4.82 -4.77
N GLU A 41 -0.87 -6.08 -4.88
CA GLU A 41 -1.38 -7.00 -5.91
C GLU A 41 -2.86 -7.34 -5.72
N ALA A 42 -3.28 -7.61 -4.48
CA ALA A 42 -4.68 -7.82 -4.14
C ALA A 42 -5.52 -6.57 -4.45
N GLY A 43 -5.03 -5.38 -4.10
CA GLY A 43 -5.67 -4.11 -4.39
C GLY A 43 -5.88 -3.86 -5.88
N ARG A 44 -4.85 -4.17 -6.69
CA ARG A 44 -4.96 -4.11 -8.15
C ARG A 44 -6.03 -5.05 -8.69
N ALA A 45 -6.06 -6.30 -8.20
CA ALA A 45 -7.07 -7.27 -8.60
C ALA A 45 -8.49 -6.77 -8.30
N ILE A 46 -8.72 -6.26 -7.08
CA ILE A 46 -10.01 -5.68 -6.67
C ILE A 46 -10.39 -4.48 -7.55
N ALA A 47 -9.44 -3.59 -7.84
CA ALA A 47 -9.67 -2.43 -8.68
C ALA A 47 -10.07 -2.81 -10.12
N PHE A 48 -9.60 -3.96 -10.61
CA PHE A 48 -9.82 -4.40 -12.00
C PHE A 48 -11.00 -5.35 -12.13
N ASP A 49 -11.51 -5.86 -11.02
CA ASP A 49 -12.63 -6.79 -10.97
C ASP A 49 -13.97 -6.04 -11.18
N ARG A 50 -14.77 -6.53 -12.14
CA ARG A 50 -16.04 -5.92 -12.56
C ARG A 50 -17.16 -6.01 -11.51
N GLU A 51 -17.10 -6.99 -10.63
CA GLU A 51 -18.07 -7.22 -9.55
C GLU A 51 -17.66 -6.48 -8.26
N LYS A 52 -16.44 -5.95 -8.22
CA LYS A 52 -15.87 -5.23 -7.07
C LYS A 52 -15.60 -3.76 -7.39
N GLY A 53 -14.33 -3.37 -7.50
CA GLY A 53 -13.94 -1.97 -7.66
C GLY A 53 -14.26 -1.41 -9.05
N ASN A 54 -14.19 -2.25 -10.09
CA ASN A 54 -14.47 -1.94 -11.49
C ASN A 54 -13.91 -0.58 -11.95
N CYS A 55 -12.73 -0.20 -11.44
CA CYS A 55 -12.17 1.13 -11.58
C CYS A 55 -11.87 1.45 -13.06
N LEU A 56 -11.53 0.41 -13.83
CA LEU A 56 -11.27 0.50 -15.27
C LEU A 56 -12.50 0.92 -16.07
N ALA A 57 -13.73 0.75 -15.57
CA ALA A 57 -14.92 1.22 -16.28
C ALA A 57 -14.94 2.75 -16.47
N CYS A 58 -14.27 3.49 -15.57
CA CYS A 58 -14.24 4.96 -15.61
C CYS A 58 -12.84 5.53 -15.83
N HIS A 59 -11.81 4.86 -15.31
CA HIS A 59 -10.43 5.36 -15.29
C HIS A 59 -9.49 4.50 -16.16
N ALA A 60 -8.45 5.13 -16.70
CA ALA A 60 -7.28 4.41 -17.18
C ALA A 60 -6.29 4.19 -16.03
N LEU A 61 -5.89 2.94 -15.80
CA LEU A 61 -4.89 2.54 -14.79
C LEU A 61 -3.77 1.70 -15.41
N PRO A 62 -2.55 1.71 -14.85
CA PRO A 62 -1.41 0.99 -15.40
C PRO A 62 -1.66 -0.52 -15.52
N GLY A 63 -1.39 -1.05 -16.71
CA GLY A 63 -1.58 -2.47 -17.03
C GLY A 63 -3.05 -2.93 -17.11
N GLY A 64 -4.00 -2.00 -17.08
CA GLY A 64 -5.42 -2.29 -17.31
C GLY A 64 -5.75 -2.34 -18.80
N SER A 65 -6.50 -3.36 -19.22
CA SER A 65 -7.17 -3.40 -20.52
C SER A 65 -8.60 -2.89 -20.38
N GLN A 66 -9.17 -2.27 -21.42
CA GLN A 66 -10.54 -1.73 -21.41
C GLN A 66 -10.74 -0.51 -20.48
N ALA A 67 -9.76 0.39 -20.45
CA ALA A 67 -9.86 1.64 -19.74
C ALA A 67 -10.98 2.54 -20.28
N GLY A 68 -11.85 3.00 -19.39
CA GLY A 68 -12.83 4.05 -19.64
C GLY A 68 -12.20 5.43 -19.66
N ASN A 69 -13.00 6.41 -20.09
CA ASN A 69 -12.63 7.81 -20.20
C ASN A 69 -13.65 8.77 -19.54
N VAL A 70 -14.53 8.23 -18.69
CA VAL A 70 -15.53 9.01 -17.95
C VAL A 70 -14.86 9.86 -16.87
N ALA A 71 -13.75 9.38 -16.32
CA ALA A 71 -12.97 10.05 -15.29
C ALA A 71 -11.48 10.13 -15.67
N PRO A 72 -10.65 10.92 -14.97
CA PRO A 72 -9.24 11.10 -15.32
C PRO A 72 -8.44 9.80 -15.32
N ALA A 73 -7.41 9.70 -16.15
CA ALA A 73 -6.40 8.65 -16.01
C ALA A 73 -5.68 8.76 -14.66
N LEU A 74 -5.35 7.62 -14.06
CA LEU A 74 -4.74 7.51 -12.75
C LEU A 74 -3.39 6.76 -12.84
N PRO A 75 -2.33 7.25 -12.20
CA PRO A 75 -2.24 8.55 -11.55
C PRO A 75 -2.32 9.68 -12.59
N MET A 76 -2.74 10.86 -12.16
CA MET A 76 -2.76 12.04 -13.03
C MET A 76 -1.34 12.48 -13.34
N LYS A 77 -1.08 12.94 -14.56
CA LYS A 77 0.27 13.35 -14.98
C LYS A 77 0.81 14.46 -14.05
N GLY A 78 1.90 14.16 -13.36
CA GLY A 78 2.58 15.11 -12.47
C GLY A 78 1.90 15.32 -11.12
N VAL A 79 0.87 14.53 -10.78
CA VAL A 79 0.18 14.59 -9.50
C VAL A 79 0.01 13.19 -8.94
N THR A 80 0.72 12.90 -7.85
CA THR A 80 0.66 11.59 -7.20
C THR A 80 -0.48 11.51 -6.17
N PHE A 81 -0.89 10.30 -5.81
CA PHE A 81 -1.90 10.12 -4.75
C PHE A 81 -1.44 10.67 -3.40
N GLN A 82 -0.14 10.58 -3.10
CA GLN A 82 0.42 11.13 -1.88
C GLN A 82 0.29 12.66 -1.83
N GLN A 83 0.47 13.34 -2.97
CA GLN A 83 0.28 14.79 -3.05
C GLN A 83 -1.19 15.18 -2.90
N MET A 84 -2.13 14.44 -3.51
CA MET A 84 -3.56 14.76 -3.44
C MET A 84 -4.15 14.51 -2.05
N PHE A 85 -3.86 13.35 -1.46
CA PHE A 85 -4.53 12.89 -0.25
C PHE A 85 -3.71 13.12 1.02
N GLN A 86 -2.40 13.38 0.92
CA GLN A 86 -1.45 13.59 2.03
C GLN A 86 -1.22 12.36 2.92
N THR A 87 -2.27 11.60 3.25
CA THR A 87 -2.19 10.34 3.99
C THR A 87 -3.03 9.27 3.30
N LYS A 88 -2.67 8.00 3.53
CA LYS A 88 -3.37 6.88 2.90
C LYS A 88 -4.78 6.71 3.48
N GLU A 89 -4.98 7.07 4.74
CA GLU A 89 -6.29 7.02 5.41
C GLU A 89 -7.28 7.98 4.77
N LYS A 90 -6.82 9.15 4.31
CA LYS A 90 -7.65 10.09 3.55
C LYS A 90 -8.05 9.52 2.19
N LEU A 91 -7.15 8.79 1.52
CA LEU A 91 -7.48 8.06 0.29
C LEU A 91 -8.50 6.95 0.57
N VAL A 92 -8.32 6.14 1.63
CA VAL A 92 -9.29 5.12 2.04
C VAL A 92 -10.65 5.73 2.35
N ALA A 93 -10.70 6.85 3.07
CA ALA A 93 -11.94 7.55 3.37
C ALA A 93 -12.64 8.08 2.10
N PHE A 94 -11.87 8.56 1.12
CA PHE A 94 -12.39 8.98 -0.17
C PHE A 94 -12.95 7.80 -0.98
N LEU A 95 -12.24 6.67 -1.04
CA LEU A 95 -12.74 5.45 -1.68
C LEU A 95 -14.02 4.94 -1.01
N ALA A 96 -14.13 5.07 0.31
CA ALA A 96 -15.30 4.64 1.05
C ALA A 96 -16.55 5.48 0.72
N ASP A 97 -16.39 6.81 0.65
CA ASP A 97 -17.48 7.76 0.39
C ASP A 97 -16.96 9.03 -0.30
N PRO A 98 -16.87 9.05 -1.64
CA PRO A 98 -16.32 10.16 -2.40
C PRO A 98 -17.18 11.43 -2.32
N GLU A 99 -18.47 11.32 -1.97
CA GLU A 99 -19.37 12.48 -1.85
C GLU A 99 -19.01 13.41 -0.69
N LYS A 100 -18.25 12.93 0.30
CA LYS A 100 -17.74 13.77 1.39
C LYS A 100 -16.78 14.85 0.89
N LEU A 101 -16.11 14.62 -0.24
CA LEU A 101 -15.22 15.59 -0.87
C LEU A 101 -15.84 16.23 -2.12
N PHE A 102 -16.55 15.43 -2.93
CA PHE A 102 -17.19 15.89 -4.16
C PHE A 102 -18.66 15.51 -4.16
N PRO A 103 -19.57 16.41 -3.71
CA PRO A 103 -21.00 16.15 -3.73
C PRO A 103 -21.47 15.74 -5.13
N TYR A 104 -22.35 14.74 -5.20
CA TYR A 104 -22.85 14.16 -6.46
C TYR A 104 -21.77 13.52 -7.35
N ALA A 105 -20.69 13.01 -6.74
CA ALA A 105 -19.67 12.25 -7.46
C ALA A 105 -20.30 11.04 -8.16
N ASN A 106 -19.95 10.84 -9.44
CA ASN A 106 -20.29 9.61 -10.16
C ASN A 106 -19.46 8.40 -9.70
N MET A 107 -18.38 8.63 -8.95
CA MET A 107 -17.58 7.57 -8.36
C MET A 107 -18.41 6.81 -7.31
N PRO A 108 -18.52 5.48 -7.37
CA PRO A 108 -19.31 4.72 -6.41
C PRO A 108 -18.84 4.90 -4.96
N GLN A 109 -19.78 4.90 -4.03
CA GLN A 109 -19.51 4.92 -2.59
C GLN A 109 -19.20 3.49 -2.10
N PHE A 110 -18.00 3.01 -2.41
CA PHE A 110 -17.65 1.60 -2.28
C PHE A 110 -17.79 1.05 -0.85
N GLY A 111 -17.43 1.85 0.15
CA GLY A 111 -17.53 1.45 1.56
C GLY A 111 -18.94 1.66 2.12
N LYS A 112 -19.57 2.79 1.80
CA LYS A 112 -20.90 3.14 2.32
C LYS A 112 -22.02 2.24 1.81
N ASN A 113 -21.86 1.68 0.61
CA ASN A 113 -22.80 0.73 0.01
C ASN A 113 -22.32 -0.73 0.13
N ASP A 114 -21.33 -1.00 0.99
CA ASP A 114 -20.80 -2.35 1.27
C ASP A 114 -20.30 -3.13 0.03
N VAL A 115 -19.89 -2.43 -1.03
CA VAL A 115 -19.28 -3.05 -2.22
C VAL A 115 -17.90 -3.61 -1.90
N LEU A 116 -17.12 -2.86 -1.13
CA LEU A 116 -15.79 -3.23 -0.64
C LEU A 116 -15.74 -3.21 0.88
N THR A 117 -15.16 -4.24 1.46
CA THR A 117 -14.86 -4.31 2.89
C THR A 117 -13.76 -3.32 3.29
N PRO A 118 -13.60 -3.00 4.59
CA PRO A 118 -12.51 -2.12 5.06
C PRO A 118 -11.12 -2.61 4.63
N LYS A 119 -10.90 -3.93 4.60
CA LYS A 119 -9.64 -4.52 4.16
C LYS A 119 -9.42 -4.32 2.66
N GLU A 120 -10.44 -4.55 1.84
CA GLU A 120 -10.36 -4.36 0.40
C GLU A 120 -10.11 -2.88 0.05
N LEU A 121 -10.78 -1.95 0.74
CA LEU A 121 -10.52 -0.51 0.58
C LEU A 121 -9.06 -0.16 0.90
N GLN A 122 -8.50 -0.73 1.96
CA GLN A 122 -7.10 -0.53 2.31
C GLN A 122 -6.16 -1.09 1.23
N GLN A 123 -6.46 -2.27 0.70
CA GLN A 123 -5.65 -2.89 -0.36
C GLN A 123 -5.72 -2.08 -1.66
N VAL A 124 -6.90 -1.62 -2.07
CA VAL A 124 -7.05 -0.72 -3.23
C VAL A 124 -6.29 0.58 -3.00
N ALA A 125 -6.37 1.16 -1.80
CA ALA A 125 -5.58 2.33 -1.45
C ALA A 125 -4.07 2.04 -1.50
N ASP A 126 -3.60 0.88 -1.03
CA ASP A 126 -2.20 0.47 -1.13
C ASP A 126 -1.74 0.41 -2.59
N TYR A 127 -2.58 -0.17 -3.46
CA TYR A 127 -2.31 -0.21 -4.90
C TYR A 127 -2.21 1.20 -5.49
N LEU A 128 -3.22 2.05 -5.31
CA LEU A 128 -3.21 3.41 -5.85
C LEU A 128 -2.04 4.23 -5.28
N TRP A 129 -1.73 4.08 -4.00
CA TRP A 129 -0.61 4.74 -3.32
C TRP A 129 0.76 4.30 -3.84
N SER A 130 0.86 3.11 -4.46
CA SER A 130 2.09 2.63 -5.10
C SER A 130 2.29 3.21 -6.51
N LEU A 131 1.26 3.84 -7.09
CA LEU A 131 1.33 4.47 -8.41
C LEU A 131 1.96 5.87 -8.26
N ASN A 132 3.19 6.01 -8.75
CA ASN A 132 3.91 7.29 -8.82
C ASN A 132 3.79 7.95 -10.19
#